data_AF-A0A1F8B037-F1
#
_entry.id   AF-A0A1F8B037-F1
#
_cell.length_a   1.000
_cell.length_b   1.000
_cell.length_c   1.000
_cell.angle_alpha   90.00
_cell.angle_beta   90.00
_cell.angle_gamma   90.00
#
_symmetry.space_group_name_H-M   'P 1'
#
loop_
_entity.id
_entity.type
_entity.pdbx_description
1 polymer ?
#
loop_
_entity_poly.entity_id
_entity_poly.type
_entity_poly.pdbx_seq_one_letter_code
_entity_poly.pdbx_strand_id
1 'polypeptide(L)'
;MSNGESSKEAKGLSLDLSRLNPRQRETYNSVLLSEQVEAAKNRGNVSLARRQEIAEGLLNGSIASKDESHTPPKQYDGVPDLEKFHQGGERSLAARPDIYELDD
;
A
#
# COMPACT_ATOMS: atom_id res chain seq x y z
N MET A 1 36.59 -1.04 5.29
CA MET A 1 35.20 -0.56 5.40
C MET A 1 34.64 -0.53 3.98
N SER A 2 33.73 -1.46 3.65
CA SER A 2 33.27 -1.74 2.28
C SER A 2 32.09 -0.84 1.87
N ASN A 3 32.35 0.26 1.16
CA ASN A 3 31.29 1.10 0.55
C ASN A 3 30.82 0.61 -0.84
N GLY A 4 31.43 -0.46 -1.38
CA GLY A 4 31.12 -0.98 -2.72
C GLY A 4 30.00 -2.02 -2.78
N GLU A 5 29.68 -2.68 -1.66
CA GLU A 5 28.73 -3.79 -1.60
C GLU A 5 27.29 -3.28 -1.61
N SER A 6 26.96 -2.29 -0.76
CA SER A 6 25.62 -1.71 -0.68
C SER A 6 25.14 -1.07 -1.99
N SER A 7 26.06 -0.59 -2.83
CA SER A 7 25.71 -0.04 -4.15
C SER A 7 25.38 -1.12 -5.19
N LYS A 8 25.95 -2.32 -5.07
CA LYS A 8 25.62 -3.45 -5.95
C LYS A 8 24.28 -4.07 -5.55
N GLU A 9 24.06 -4.24 -4.25
CA GLU A 9 22.82 -4.78 -3.70
C GLU A 9 21.61 -3.88 -4.00
N ALA A 10 21.75 -2.55 -3.84
CA ALA A 10 20.69 -1.59 -4.18
C ALA A 10 20.33 -1.62 -5.68
N LYS A 11 21.31 -1.84 -6.55
CA LYS A 11 21.08 -1.99 -8.00
C LYS A 11 20.40 -3.32 -8.34
N GLY A 12 20.79 -4.42 -7.69
CA GLY A 12 20.13 -5.72 -7.83
C GLY A 12 18.65 -5.66 -7.46
N LEU A 13 18.35 -5.14 -6.26
CA LEU A 13 16.97 -4.95 -5.81
C LEU A 13 16.13 -4.09 -6.78
N SER A 14 16.69 -3.00 -7.30
CA SER A 14 15.99 -2.14 -8.27
C SER A 14 15.65 -2.88 -9.57
N LEU A 15 16.54 -3.74 -10.04
CA LEU A 15 16.33 -4.58 -11.22
C LEU A 15 15.24 -5.62 -10.96
N ASP A 16 15.25 -6.29 -9.82
CA ASP A 16 14.25 -7.31 -9.48
C ASP A 16 12.85 -6.71 -9.32
N LEU A 17 12.73 -5.54 -8.68
CA LEU A 17 11.47 -4.80 -8.58
C LEU A 17 10.90 -4.38 -9.94
N SER A 18 11.77 -4.06 -10.90
CA SER A 18 11.36 -3.73 -12.27
C SER A 18 10.74 -4.92 -13.00
N ARG A 19 11.18 -6.14 -12.68
CA ARG A 19 10.70 -7.41 -13.26
C ARG A 19 9.40 -7.91 -12.63
N LEU A 20 9.05 -7.45 -11.42
CA LEU A 20 7.78 -7.81 -10.79
C LEU A 20 6.59 -7.23 -11.56
N ASN A 21 5.59 -8.07 -11.81
CA ASN A 21 4.30 -7.65 -12.34
C ASN A 21 3.51 -6.82 -11.30
N PRO A 22 2.48 -6.03 -11.70
CA PRO A 22 1.75 -5.16 -10.78
C PRO A 22 1.23 -5.86 -9.51
N ARG A 23 0.72 -7.09 -9.63
CA ARG A 23 0.22 -7.89 -8.50
C ARG A 23 1.34 -8.36 -7.56
N GLN A 24 2.46 -8.78 -8.14
CA GLN A 24 3.65 -9.13 -7.36
C GLN A 24 4.19 -7.89 -6.63
N ARG A 25 4.16 -6.71 -7.25
CA ARG A 25 4.54 -5.45 -6.58
C ARG A 25 3.61 -5.10 -5.42
N GLU A 26 2.31 -5.32 -5.57
CA GLU A 26 1.36 -5.13 -4.46
C GLU A 26 1.65 -6.11 -3.31
N THR A 27 1.90 -7.39 -3.64
CA THR A 27 2.27 -8.41 -2.64
C THR A 27 3.59 -8.05 -1.97
N TYR A 28 4.60 -7.62 -2.73
CA TYR A 28 5.88 -7.12 -2.22
C TYR A 28 5.69 -5.98 -1.22
N ASN A 29 4.92 -4.95 -1.59
CA ASN A 29 4.66 -3.81 -0.70
C ASN A 29 3.91 -4.24 0.56
N SER A 30 2.94 -5.14 0.44
CA SER A 30 2.19 -5.67 1.58
C SER A 30 3.06 -6.46 2.55
N VAL A 31 3.95 -7.33 2.05
CA VAL A 31 4.89 -8.10 2.88
C VAL A 31 5.92 -7.17 3.52
N LEU A 32 6.48 -6.25 2.73
CA LEU A 32 7.46 -5.28 3.22
C LEU A 32 6.89 -4.39 4.32
N LEU A 33 5.64 -3.93 4.18
CA LEU A 33 4.97 -3.12 5.19
C LEU A 33 4.82 -3.90 6.51
N SER A 34 4.36 -5.15 6.45
CA SER A 34 4.24 -6.00 7.64
C SER A 34 5.58 -6.21 8.33
N GLU A 35 6.65 -6.52 7.57
CA GLU A 35 7.99 -6.68 8.15
C GLU A 35 8.55 -5.35 8.72
N GLN A 36 8.22 -4.20 8.11
CA GLN A 36 8.62 -2.89 8.63
C GLN A 36 7.93 -2.56 9.95
N VAL A 37 6.65 -2.89 10.11
CA VAL A 37 5.93 -2.71 11.37
C VAL A 37 6.57 -3.55 12.48
N GLU A 38 6.90 -4.81 12.20
CA GLU A 38 7.57 -5.68 13.18
C GLU A 38 9.00 -5.22 13.52
N ALA A 39 9.76 -4.77 12.52
CA ALA A 39 11.09 -4.22 12.74
C ALA A 39 11.03 -2.93 13.58
N ALA A 40 10.07 -2.04 13.30
CA ALA A 40 9.90 -0.77 14.00
C ALA A 40 9.56 -0.97 15.49
N LYS A 41 8.79 -2.01 15.85
CA LYS A 41 8.54 -2.39 17.26
C LYS A 41 9.84 -2.64 18.04
N ASN A 42 10.88 -3.09 17.35
CA ASN A 42 12.20 -3.36 17.92
C ASN A 42 13.23 -2.25 17.63
N ARG A 43 12.78 -1.05 17.23
CA ARG A 43 13.64 0.08 16.77
C ARG A 43 14.58 -0.29 15.62
N GLY A 44 14.24 -1.31 14.85
CA GLY A 44 14.99 -1.78 13.69
C GLY A 44 14.35 -1.33 12.37
N ASN A 45 15.00 -1.69 11.27
CA ASN A 45 14.49 -1.52 9.91
C ASN A 45 14.69 -2.81 9.12
N VAL A 46 13.83 -3.05 8.13
CA VAL A 46 14.03 -4.16 7.19
C VAL A 46 15.25 -3.89 6.34
N SER A 47 16.22 -4.80 6.40
CA SER A 47 17.49 -4.72 5.68
C SER A 47 17.31 -4.82 4.17
N LEU A 48 18.31 -4.36 3.42
CA LEU A 48 18.26 -4.41 1.96
C LEU A 48 18.31 -5.85 1.43
N ALA A 49 19.12 -6.72 2.07
CA ALA A 49 19.14 -8.15 1.80
C ALA A 49 17.75 -8.78 1.94
N ARG A 50 17.03 -8.47 3.02
CA ARG A 50 15.70 -9.00 3.26
C ARG A 50 14.68 -8.56 2.21
N ARG A 51 14.76 -7.30 1.77
CA ARG A 51 13.93 -6.79 0.66
C ARG A 51 14.21 -7.54 -0.64
N GLN A 52 15.47 -7.88 -0.91
CA GLN A 52 15.84 -8.65 -2.08
C GLN A 52 15.31 -10.08 -2.01
N GLU A 53 15.41 -10.75 -0.86
CA GLU A 53 14.81 -12.08 -0.66
C GLU A 53 13.29 -12.10 -0.96
N ILE A 54 12.57 -11.05 -0.57
CA ILE A 54 11.13 -10.93 -0.87
C ILE A 54 10.89 -10.77 -2.38
N ALA A 55 11.68 -9.93 -3.06
CA ALA A 55 11.55 -9.73 -4.50
C ALA A 55 11.89 -11.01 -5.29
N GLU A 56 13.00 -11.67 -4.95
CA GLU A 56 13.40 -12.95 -5.56
C GLU A 56 12.39 -14.05 -5.27
N GLY A 57 11.87 -14.12 -4.05
CA GLY A 57 10.80 -15.05 -3.65
C GLY A 57 9.51 -14.89 -4.45
N LEU A 58 9.16 -13.66 -4.83
CA LEU A 58 8.00 -13.40 -5.69
C LEU A 58 8.27 -13.74 -7.16
N LEU A 59 9.49 -13.50 -7.64
CA LEU A 59 9.90 -13.85 -9.01
C LEU A 59 10.00 -15.37 -9.22
N ASN A 60 10.52 -16.10 -8.23
CA ASN A 60 10.70 -17.55 -8.30
C ASN A 60 9.47 -18.35 -7.83
N GLY A 61 8.43 -17.68 -7.32
CA GLY A 61 7.18 -18.29 -6.87
C GLY A 61 7.22 -18.89 -5.45
N SER A 62 8.30 -18.71 -4.68
CA SER A 62 8.40 -19.16 -3.28
C SER A 62 7.52 -18.33 -2.34
N ILE A 63 7.19 -17.08 -2.71
CA ILE A 63 6.20 -16.26 -2.02
C ILE A 63 4.94 -16.25 -2.90
N ALA A 64 3.87 -16.83 -2.37
CA ALA A 64 2.58 -16.82 -3.03
C ALA A 64 2.13 -15.38 -3.26
N SER A 65 2.05 -14.98 -4.53
CA SER A 65 1.29 -13.79 -4.90
C SER A 65 -0.17 -14.04 -4.56
N LYS A 66 -0.94 -13.01 -4.22
CA LYS A 66 -2.39 -13.12 -3.91
C LYS A 66 -3.26 -13.53 -5.10
N ASP A 67 -2.76 -14.39 -5.99
CA ASP A 67 -3.42 -14.87 -7.21
C ASP A 67 -4.17 -16.19 -7.00
N GLU A 68 -3.82 -17.00 -6.00
CA GLU A 68 -4.39 -18.35 -5.88
C GLU A 68 -5.73 -18.44 -5.11
N SER A 69 -6.32 -17.29 -4.77
CA SER A 69 -7.71 -17.22 -4.31
C SER A 69 -8.53 -16.51 -5.36
N HIS A 70 -8.86 -17.23 -6.43
CA HIS A 70 -9.89 -16.82 -7.38
C HIS A 70 -11.28 -16.92 -6.72
N THR A 71 -11.46 -16.27 -5.56
CA THR A 71 -12.79 -15.88 -5.12
C THR A 71 -13.17 -14.72 -6.04
N PRO A 72 -14.15 -14.87 -6.95
CA PRO A 72 -14.70 -13.73 -7.65
C PRO A 72 -15.06 -12.67 -6.60
N PRO A 73 -14.83 -11.37 -6.86
CA PRO A 73 -15.30 -10.35 -5.95
C PRO A 73 -16.77 -10.65 -5.69
N LYS A 74 -17.15 -10.84 -4.42
CA LYS A 74 -18.56 -10.79 -4.06
C LYS A 74 -19.06 -9.51 -4.69
N GLN A 75 -19.98 -9.62 -5.65
CA GLN A 75 -20.66 -8.46 -6.19
C GLN A 75 -21.18 -7.72 -4.96
N TYR A 76 -20.64 -6.53 -4.71
CA TYR A 76 -21.26 -5.63 -3.75
C TYR A 76 -22.60 -5.27 -4.38
N ASP A 77 -23.66 -5.95 -3.94
CA ASP A 77 -25.06 -5.60 -4.21
C ASP A 77 -25.40 -4.36 -3.38
N GLY A 78 -24.70 -3.28 -3.71
CA GLY A 78 -24.63 -2.07 -2.92
C GLY A 78 -24.23 -0.95 -3.86
N VAL A 79 -25.01 -0.75 -4.91
CA VAL A 79 -25.10 0.56 -5.56
C VAL A 79 -25.47 1.52 -4.42
N PRO A 80 -24.60 2.46 -4.04
CA PRO A 80 -25.01 3.49 -3.11
C PRO A 80 -26.14 4.25 -3.80
N ASP A 81 -27.33 4.16 -3.21
CA ASP A 81 -28.51 4.89 -3.64
C ASP A 81 -28.19 6.39 -3.52
N LEU A 82 -27.85 7.00 -4.66
CA LEU A 82 -27.44 8.41 -4.73
C LEU A 82 -28.57 9.33 -4.24
N GLU A 83 -29.83 8.88 -4.31
CA GLU A 83 -30.99 9.61 -3.81
C GLU A 83 -30.97 9.73 -2.27
N LYS A 84 -30.44 8.74 -1.54
CA LYS A 84 -30.26 8.83 -0.09
C LYS A 84 -29.13 9.76 0.37
N PHE A 85 -28.17 10.09 -0.48
CA PHE A 85 -27.06 10.96 -0.08
C PHE A 85 -27.45 12.43 0.03
N HIS A 86 -28.58 12.83 -0.56
CA HIS A 86 -29.04 14.23 -0.55
C HIS A 86 -29.85 14.62 0.69
N GLN A 87 -30.33 13.65 1.48
CA GLN A 87 -31.27 13.96 2.58
C GLN A 87 -30.59 14.41 3.89
N GLY A 88 -29.25 14.32 3.98
CA GLY A 88 -28.49 14.72 5.18
C GLY A 88 -27.69 16.03 5.07
N GLY A 89 -27.55 16.60 3.86
CA GLY A 89 -26.61 17.71 3.60
C GLY A 89 -27.16 19.12 3.87
N GLU A 90 -28.47 19.34 3.72
CA GLU A 90 -29.04 20.69 3.79
C GLU A 90 -29.28 21.21 5.21
N ARG A 91 -29.35 20.34 6.23
CA ARG A 91 -29.56 20.81 7.63
C ARG A 91 -28.27 21.33 8.29
N SER A 92 -27.09 21.00 7.78
CA SER A 92 -25.81 21.40 8.39
C SER A 92 -25.33 22.79 7.97
N LEU A 93 -25.84 23.36 6.87
CA LEU A 93 -25.44 24.70 6.41
C LEU A 93 -26.27 25.85 7.02
N ALA A 94 -27.48 25.58 7.53
CA ALA A 94 -28.33 26.62 8.14
C ALA A 94 -27.98 26.95 9.61
N ALA A 95 -27.07 26.20 10.24
CA ALA A 95 -26.80 26.30 11.69
C ALA A 95 -25.51 27.07 12.05
N ARG A 96 -24.82 27.70 11.09
CA ARG A 96 -23.60 28.47 11.35
C ARG A 96 -23.70 29.87 10.75
N PRO A 97 -24.36 30.82 11.43
CA PRO A 97 -24.38 32.22 11.00
C PRO A 97 -23.06 32.99 11.25
N ASP A 98 -21.98 32.30 11.66
CA ASP A 98 -20.75 32.92 12.17
C ASP A 98 -19.49 32.47 11.41
N ILE A 99 -19.63 32.18 10.11
CA ILE A 99 -18.49 31.91 9.23
C ILE A 99 -18.40 33.01 8.18
N TYR A 100 -17.51 33.96 8.47
CA TYR A 100 -17.03 35.11 7.69
C TYR A 100 -17.96 36.33 7.64
N GLU A 101 -17.83 37.23 8.63
CA GLU A 101 -17.87 38.67 8.33
C GLU A 101 -16.62 38.97 7.48
N LEU A 102 -16.82 39.33 6.21
CA LEU A 102 -15.78 39.93 5.38
C LEU A 102 -15.97 41.45 5.51
N ASP A 103 -15.05 42.12 6.21
CA ASP A 103 -14.92 43.58 6.16
C ASP A 103 -14.72 44.03 4.70
N ASP A 104 -15.48 45.06 4.28
CA ASP A 104 -15.45 45.72 2.96
C ASP A 104 -14.09 46.38 2.64
#